data_AF-A0A0R1PXM2-F1
#
_entry.id   AF-A0A0R1PXM2-F1
#
_cell.length_a   1.000
_cell.length_b   1.000
_cell.length_c   1.000
_cell.angle_alpha   90.00
_cell.angle_beta   90.00
_cell.angle_gamma   90.00
#
_symmetry.space_group_name_H-M   'P 1'
#
loop_
_entity.id
_entity.type
_entity.pdbx_description
1 polymer ?
#
loop_
_entity_poly.entity_id
_entity_poly.type
_entity_poly.pdbx_seq_one_letter_code
_entity_poly.pdbx_strand_id
1 'polypeptide(L)'
;MRERWINALSVLFFGFWGGILRYQFGIWFNFNGTIMVNLIGCFILTFLTYLFLSFKNPSEWLTIGLGTGLVGSFTTFSSFNLDTLKLILLDKSEYLFFYLIISIFGGLILSFLGFFVGTYLGNKLTQGEK
;
A
#
# COMPACT_ATOMS: atom_id res chain seq x y z
N MET A 1 11.03 21.78 -14.89
CA MET A 1 9.62 21.68 -15.34
C MET A 1 9.29 20.32 -15.95
N ARG A 2 10.11 19.78 -16.88
CA ARG A 2 9.90 18.46 -17.51
C ARG A 2 9.73 17.30 -16.51
N GLU A 3 10.63 17.18 -15.53
CA GLU A 3 10.58 16.12 -14.49
C GLU A 3 9.27 16.11 -13.70
N ARG A 4 8.72 17.29 -13.38
CA ARG A 4 7.43 17.38 -12.66
C ARG A 4 6.27 16.77 -13.45
N TRP A 5 6.27 16.97 -14.77
CA TRP A 5 5.26 16.38 -15.65
C TRP A 5 5.43 14.86 -15.78
N ILE A 6 6.67 14.38 -15.85
CA ILE A 6 6.95 12.94 -15.86
C ILE A 6 6.45 12.28 -14.56
N ASN A 7 6.74 12.89 -13.40
CA ASN A 7 6.26 12.40 -12.12
C ASN A 7 4.73 12.42 -12.04
N ALA A 8 4.08 13.48 -12.52
CA ALA A 8 2.62 13.58 -12.53
C ALA A 8 1.97 12.50 -13.43
N LEU A 9 2.53 12.27 -14.63
CA LEU A 9 2.07 11.21 -15.53
C LEU A 9 2.28 9.82 -14.92
N SER A 10 3.38 9.62 -14.20
CA SER A 10 3.64 8.38 -13.47
C SER A 10 2.58 8.17 -12.38
N VAL A 11 2.30 9.17 -11.55
CA VAL A 11 1.24 9.11 -10.52
C VAL A 11 -0.11 8.80 -11.15
N LEU A 12 -0.44 9.44 -12.27
CA LEU A 12 -1.71 9.20 -12.99
C LEU A 12 -1.80 7.75 -13.46
N PHE A 13 -0.76 7.24 -14.14
CA PHE A 13 -0.74 5.90 -14.69
C PHE A 13 -0.86 4.82 -13.59
N PHE A 14 -0.02 4.91 -12.56
CA PHE A 14 -0.03 3.96 -11.47
C PHE A 14 -1.28 4.12 -10.58
N GLY A 15 -1.76 5.35 -10.40
CA GLY A 15 -2.99 5.67 -9.66
C GLY A 15 -4.24 5.07 -10.29
N PHE A 16 -4.32 5.09 -11.62
CA PHE A 16 -5.38 4.41 -12.37
C PHE A 16 -5.44 2.91 -12.03
N TRP A 17 -4.30 2.24 -12.10
CA TRP A 17 -4.23 0.81 -11.80
C TRP A 17 -4.49 0.49 -10.33
N GLY A 18 -3.97 1.29 -9.39
CA GLY A 18 -4.21 1.06 -7.96
C GLY A 18 -5.69 1.22 -7.59
N GLY A 19 -6.37 2.21 -8.17
CA GLY A 19 -7.81 2.38 -8.04
C GLY A 19 -8.62 1.20 -8.58
N ILE A 20 -8.26 0.67 -9.76
CA ILE A 20 -8.91 -0.50 -10.35
C ILE A 20 -8.71 -1.74 -9.48
N LEU A 21 -7.48 -1.99 -9.02
CA LEU A 21 -7.19 -3.12 -8.14
C LEU A 21 -8.00 -3.02 -6.85
N ARG A 22 -8.07 -1.84 -6.24
CA ARG A 22 -8.90 -1.62 -5.05
C ARG A 22 -10.37 -1.93 -5.30
N TYR A 23 -10.92 -1.44 -6.41
CA TYR A 23 -12.30 -1.74 -6.82
C TYR A 23 -12.52 -3.25 -6.98
N GLN A 24 -11.59 -3.95 -7.64
CA GLN A 24 -11.68 -5.38 -7.87
C GLN A 24 -11.65 -6.19 -6.57
N PHE A 25 -10.79 -5.81 -5.61
CA PHE A 25 -10.80 -6.40 -4.26
C PHE A 25 -12.11 -6.17 -3.53
N GLY A 26 -12.73 -4.99 -3.69
CA GLY A 26 -14.06 -4.70 -3.18
C GLY A 26 -15.13 -5.66 -3.72
N ILE A 27 -15.06 -6.02 -5.01
CA ILE A 27 -15.98 -7.01 -5.61
C ILE A 27 -15.70 -8.42 -5.07
N TRP A 28 -14.44 -8.84 -5.03
CA TRP A 28 -14.11 -10.22 -4.67
C TRP A 28 -14.32 -10.54 -3.19
N PHE A 29 -14.07 -9.57 -2.30
CA PHE A 29 -14.03 -9.80 -0.87
C PHE A 29 -15.10 -9.01 -0.09
N ASN A 30 -15.97 -8.26 -0.79
CA ASN A 30 -17.04 -7.46 -0.21
C ASN A 30 -16.53 -6.57 0.95
N PHE A 31 -17.10 -6.72 2.14
CA PHE A 31 -16.74 -5.98 3.35
C PHE A 31 -15.26 -6.13 3.74
N ASN A 32 -14.63 -7.26 3.42
CA ASN A 32 -13.22 -7.50 3.74
C ASN A 32 -12.24 -6.93 2.70
N GLY A 33 -12.74 -6.39 1.59
CA GLY A 33 -11.90 -5.80 0.54
C GLY A 33 -11.02 -4.67 1.08
N THR A 34 -11.62 -3.76 1.86
CA THR A 34 -10.94 -2.58 2.43
C THR A 34 -9.76 -2.96 3.33
N ILE A 35 -9.96 -3.91 4.25
CA ILE A 35 -8.89 -4.34 5.15
C ILE A 35 -7.77 -5.06 4.39
N MET A 36 -8.11 -5.89 3.39
CA MET A 36 -7.12 -6.59 2.58
C MET A 36 -6.24 -5.63 1.78
N VAL A 37 -6.82 -4.64 1.09
CA VAL A 37 -6.03 -3.69 0.31
C VAL A 37 -5.13 -2.82 1.20
N ASN A 38 -5.61 -2.42 2.38
CA ASN A 38 -4.83 -1.64 3.32
C ASN A 38 -3.65 -2.45 3.89
N LEU A 39 -3.89 -3.69 4.31
CA LEU A 39 -2.86 -4.59 4.81
C LEU A 39 -1.79 -4.90 3.76
N ILE A 40 -2.21 -5.29 2.55
CA ILE A 40 -1.31 -5.56 1.43
C ILE A 40 -0.52 -4.28 1.08
N GLY A 41 -1.19 -3.13 1.04
CA GLY A 41 -0.56 -1.85 0.76
C GLY A 41 0.48 -1.43 1.80
N CYS A 42 0.23 -1.67 3.08
CA CYS A 42 1.22 -1.46 4.15
C CYS A 42 2.51 -2.23 3.89
N PHE A 43 2.40 -3.53 3.53
CA PHE A 43 3.55 -4.34 3.16
C PHE A 43 4.26 -3.80 1.90
N ILE A 44 3.50 -3.56 0.82
CA ILE A 44 4.06 -3.15 -0.48
C ILE A 44 4.77 -1.80 -0.36
N LEU A 45 4.19 -0.83 0.36
CA LEU A 45 4.77 0.50 0.48
C LEU A 45 6.15 0.45 1.13
N THR A 46 6.27 -0.20 2.29
CA THR A 46 7.55 -0.29 3.00
C THR A 46 8.51 -1.20 2.24
N PHE A 47 8.05 -2.31 1.68
CA PHE A 47 8.85 -3.17 0.83
C PHE A 47 9.54 -2.40 -0.30
N LEU A 48 8.76 -1.66 -1.11
CA LEU A 48 9.31 -0.88 -2.22
C LEU A 48 10.20 0.26 -1.75
N THR A 49 9.81 0.95 -0.66
CA THR A 49 10.60 2.04 -0.09
C THR A 49 12.00 1.57 0.29
N TYR A 50 12.10 0.48 1.05
CA TYR A 50 13.39 -0.01 1.52
C TYR A 50 14.16 -0.80 0.45
N LEU A 51 13.47 -1.43 -0.49
CA LEU A 51 14.11 -2.02 -1.67
C LEU A 51 14.82 -0.92 -2.50
N PHE A 52 14.15 0.20 -2.77
CA PHE A 52 14.71 1.31 -3.54
C PHE A 52 15.80 2.09 -2.80
N LEU A 53 15.74 2.20 -1.47
CA LEU A 53 16.80 2.81 -0.68
C LEU A 53 18.12 2.02 -0.76
N SER A 54 18.07 0.71 -0.95
CA SER A 54 19.29 -0.09 -1.15
C SER A 54 19.92 0.13 -2.53
N PHE A 55 19.17 0.61 -3.54
CA PHE A 55 19.72 0.90 -4.87
C PHE A 55 20.38 2.29 -4.91
N LYS A 56 21.53 2.40 -5.58
CA LYS A 56 22.32 3.66 -5.62
C LYS A 56 21.62 4.84 -6.30
N ASN A 57 20.63 4.61 -7.17
CA ASN A 57 19.95 5.69 -7.89
C ASN A 57 18.59 5.26 -8.50
N PRO A 58 17.56 4.92 -7.69
CA PRO A 58 16.24 4.60 -8.23
C PRO A 58 15.67 5.81 -8.99
N SER A 59 15.03 5.55 -10.13
CA SER A 59 14.42 6.62 -10.91
C SER A 59 13.24 7.24 -10.15
N GLU A 60 13.30 8.55 -9.90
CA GLU A 60 12.33 9.30 -9.08
C GLU A 60 10.88 9.07 -9.52
N TRP A 61 10.62 9.11 -10.83
CA TRP A 61 9.28 8.90 -11.40
C TRP A 61 8.68 7.54 -11.02
N LEU A 62 9.52 6.50 -10.88
CA LEU A 62 9.08 5.15 -10.52
C LEU A 62 8.75 5.06 -9.03
N THR A 63 9.59 5.66 -8.18
CA THR A 63 9.36 5.71 -6.73
C THR A 63 8.07 6.45 -6.40
N ILE A 64 7.85 7.62 -7.00
CA ILE A 64 6.63 8.42 -6.81
C ILE A 64 5.42 7.71 -7.44
N GLY A 65 5.59 7.14 -8.63
CA GLY A 65 4.55 6.39 -9.32
C GLY A 65 4.02 5.21 -8.51
N LEU A 66 4.93 4.34 -8.04
CA LEU A 66 4.56 3.17 -7.25
C LEU A 66 4.08 3.54 -5.84
N GLY A 67 4.75 4.48 -5.16
CA GLY A 67 4.37 4.89 -3.81
C GLY A 67 3.09 5.72 -3.79
N THR A 68 3.14 6.92 -4.35
CA THR A 68 2.03 7.88 -4.32
C THR A 68 0.91 7.49 -5.28
N GLY A 69 1.23 7.01 -6.48
CA GLY A 69 0.24 6.59 -7.47
C GLY A 69 -0.39 5.24 -7.10
N LEU A 70 0.34 4.14 -7.27
CA LEU A 70 -0.20 2.79 -7.14
C LEU A 70 -0.67 2.52 -5.72
N VAL A 71 0.24 2.55 -4.74
CA VAL A 71 -0.10 2.17 -3.36
C VAL A 71 -1.02 3.21 -2.71
N GLY A 72 -0.82 4.50 -2.99
CA GLY A 72 -1.68 5.57 -2.50
C GLY A 72 -3.13 5.47 -2.97
N SER A 73 -3.38 5.04 -4.22
CA SER A 73 -4.74 4.83 -4.74
C SER A 73 -5.34 3.45 -4.44
N PHE A 74 -4.47 2.45 -4.25
CA PHE A 74 -4.84 1.08 -3.87
C PHE A 74 -5.30 0.98 -2.42
N THR A 75 -4.69 1.75 -1.52
CA THR A 75 -5.09 1.84 -0.10
C THR A 75 -6.12 2.93 0.12
N THR A 76 -6.87 2.88 1.21
CA THR A 76 -7.93 3.86 1.51
C THR A 76 -8.22 3.98 3.00
N PHE A 77 -8.03 5.19 3.53
CA PHE A 77 -8.46 5.52 4.90
C PHE A 77 -9.95 5.89 4.97
N SER A 78 -10.49 6.53 3.93
CA SER A 78 -11.90 6.93 3.88
C SER A 78 -12.85 5.73 3.88
N SER A 79 -12.58 4.69 3.09
CA SER A 79 -13.41 3.48 3.08
C SER A 79 -13.30 2.73 4.41
N PHE A 80 -12.10 2.68 5.01
CA PHE A 80 -11.90 2.10 6.34
C PHE A 80 -12.77 2.79 7.41
N ASN A 81 -12.84 4.12 7.41
CA ASN A 81 -13.72 4.86 8.31
C ASN A 81 -15.20 4.60 8.03
N LEU A 82 -15.59 4.54 6.76
CA LEU A 82 -16.98 4.24 6.39
C LEU A 82 -17.39 2.84 6.86
N ASP A 83 -16.52 1.83 6.70
CA ASP A 83 -16.78 0.47 7.16
C ASP A 83 -16.81 0.39 8.70
N THR A 84 -15.93 1.13 9.36
CA THR A 84 -15.94 1.29 10.83
C THR A 84 -17.26 1.89 11.32
N LEU A 85 -17.73 2.97 10.68
CA LEU A 85 -19.00 3.62 11.02
C LEU A 85 -20.19 2.69 10.79
N LYS A 86 -20.21 1.94 9.69
CA LYS A 86 -21.26 0.95 9.42
C LYS A 86 -21.31 -0.12 10.52
N LEU A 87 -20.16 -0.63 10.98
CA LEU A 87 -20.11 -1.63 12.04
C LEU A 87 -20.64 -1.07 13.37
N ILE A 88 -20.34 0.18 13.69
CA ILE A 88 -20.89 0.89 14.86
C ILE A 88 -22.42 1.00 14.74
N LEU A 89 -22.93 1.48 13.60
CA LEU A 89 -24.36 1.70 13.39
C LEU A 89 -25.18 0.40 13.35
N LEU A 90 -24.55 -0.71 12.95
CA LEU A 90 -25.16 -2.05 12.92
C LEU A 90 -25.00 -2.83 14.23
N ASP A 91 -24.44 -2.19 15.27
CA ASP A 91 -24.15 -2.78 16.59
C ASP A 91 -23.34 -4.10 16.50
N LYS A 92 -22.36 -4.14 15.58
CA LYS A 92 -21.48 -5.30 15.35
C LYS A 92 -20.18 -5.17 16.15
N SER A 93 -20.31 -5.05 17.48
CA SER A 93 -19.21 -4.73 18.39
C SER A 93 -18.02 -5.70 18.33
N GLU A 94 -18.27 -7.01 18.23
CA GLU A 94 -17.19 -8.01 18.09
C GLU A 94 -16.40 -7.83 16.79
N TYR A 95 -17.10 -7.69 15.66
CA TYR A 95 -16.45 -7.49 14.35
C TYR A 95 -15.70 -6.16 14.29
N LEU A 96 -16.26 -5.10 14.87
CA LEU A 96 -15.60 -3.79 14.99
C LEU A 96 -14.26 -3.89 15.71
N PHE A 97 -14.23 -4.60 16.84
CA PHE A 97 -13.02 -4.78 17.63
C PHE A 97 -11.91 -5.44 16.80
N PHE A 98 -12.21 -6.58 16.18
CA PHE A 98 -11.22 -7.28 15.33
C PHE A 98 -10.83 -6.47 14.11
N TYR A 99 -11.79 -5.80 13.45
CA TYR A 99 -11.52 -4.98 12.27
C TYR A 99 -10.53 -3.85 12.57
N LEU A 100 -10.70 -3.14 13.69
CA LEU A 100 -9.79 -2.08 14.12
C LEU A 100 -8.41 -2.62 14.51
N ILE A 101 -8.36 -3.67 15.34
CA ILE A 101 -7.09 -4.26 15.78
C ILE A 101 -6.29 -4.79 14.60
N ILE A 102 -6.92 -5.57 13.72
CA ILE A 102 -6.24 -6.16 12.57
C ILE A 102 -5.78 -5.06 11.61
N SER A 103 -6.61 -4.04 11.35
CA SER A 103 -6.24 -2.94 10.44
C SER A 103 -5.01 -2.17 10.96
N ILE A 104 -4.95 -1.87 12.26
CA ILE A 104 -3.85 -1.08 12.85
C ILE A 104 -2.63 -1.96 13.08
N PHE A 105 -2.75 -3.00 13.91
CA PHE A 105 -1.61 -3.82 14.31
C PHE A 105 -1.15 -4.73 13.18
N GLY A 106 -2.08 -5.31 12.41
CA GLY A 106 -1.73 -6.09 11.22
C GLY A 106 -1.02 -5.22 10.17
N GLY A 107 -1.47 -3.97 9.98
CA GLY A 107 -0.82 -3.02 9.09
C GLY A 107 0.61 -2.70 9.52
N LEU A 108 0.84 -2.49 10.83
CA LEU A 108 2.19 -2.28 11.38
C LEU A 108 3.08 -3.51 11.22
N ILE A 109 2.58 -4.72 11.54
CA ILE A 109 3.32 -5.97 11.38
C ILE A 109 3.74 -6.17 9.92
N LEU A 110 2.81 -5.98 8.99
CA LEU A 110 3.08 -6.08 7.56
C LEU A 110 4.05 -5.00 7.06
N SER A 111 3.99 -3.80 7.63
CA SER A 111 4.96 -2.74 7.35
C SER A 111 6.38 -3.14 7.78
N PHE A 112 6.54 -3.72 8.98
CA PHE A 112 7.83 -4.26 9.44
C PHE A 112 8.33 -5.39 8.57
N LEU A 113 7.45 -6.31 8.18
CA LEU A 113 7.81 -7.40 7.26
C LEU A 113 8.28 -6.85 5.90
N GLY A 114 7.58 -5.86 5.35
CA GLY A 114 7.99 -5.17 4.12
C GLY A 114 9.36 -4.52 4.25
N PHE A 115 9.63 -3.84 5.37
CA PHE A 115 10.96 -3.27 5.68
C PHE A 115 12.07 -4.34 5.66
N PHE A 116 11.89 -5.45 6.39
CA PHE A 116 12.91 -6.49 6.49
C PHE A 116 13.17 -7.14 5.13
N VAL A 117 12.10 -7.51 4.41
CA VAL A 117 12.21 -8.17 3.10
C VAL A 117 12.81 -7.22 2.05
N GLY A 118 12.37 -5.96 2.03
CA GLY A 118 12.87 -4.94 1.11
C GLY A 118 14.36 -4.67 1.29
N THR A 119 14.79 -4.49 2.54
CA THR A 119 16.21 -4.29 2.88
C THR A 119 17.05 -5.52 2.53
N TYR A 120 16.58 -6.73 2.86
CA TYR A 120 17.30 -7.97 2.58
C TYR A 120 17.51 -8.17 1.07
N LEU A 121 16.45 -8.05 0.28
CA LEU A 121 16.52 -8.22 -1.17
C LEU A 121 17.32 -7.10 -1.84
N GLY A 122 17.14 -5.85 -1.41
CA GLY A 122 17.90 -4.73 -1.94
C GLY A 122 19.41 -4.88 -1.74
N ASN A 123 19.83 -5.32 -0.54
CA ASN A 123 21.24 -5.59 -0.26
C ASN A 123 21.79 -6.78 -1.06
N LYS A 124 20.99 -7.84 -1.25
CA LYS A 124 21.41 -9.00 -2.04
C LYS A 124 21.58 -8.65 -3.53
N LEU A 125 20.67 -7.85 -4.08
CA LEU A 125 20.72 -7.43 -5.48
C LEU A 125 21.92 -6.51 -5.74
N THR A 126 22.25 -5.62 -4.81
CA THR A 126 23.42 -4.72 -4.94
C THR A 126 24.76 -5.39 -4.67
N GLN A 127 24.81 -6.51 -3.96
CA GLN A 127 26.02 -7.31 -3.78
C GLN A 127 26.37 -8.17 -5.00
N GLY A 128 25.38 -8.57 -5.82
CA GLY A 128 25.60 -9.34 -7.04
C GLY A 128 26.05 -8.52 -8.26
N GLU A 129 26.08 -7.19 -8.15
CA GLU A 129 26.54 -6.26 -9.20
C GLU A 129 28.03 -5.89 -9.09
N LYS A 130 28.76 -6.45 -8.11
CA LYS A 130 30.22 -6.33 -7.98
C LYS A 130 30.92 -7.55 -8.58
#